data_AF-A0A3M1AEA7-F1
#
_entry.id   AF-A0A3M1AEA7-F1
#
_cell.length_a   1.000
_cell.length_b   1.000
_cell.length_c   1.000
_cell.angle_alpha   90.00
_cell.angle_beta   90.00
_cell.angle_gamma   90.00
#
_symmetry.space_group_name_H-M   'P 1'
#
loop_
_entity.id
_entity.type
_entity.pdbx_description
1 polymer ?
#
loop_
_entity_poly.entity_id
_entity_poly.type
_entity_poly.pdbx_seq_one_letter_code
_entity_poly.pdbx_strand_id
1 'polypeptide(L)'
;TDLGAASLSTLARLAAEGFGLTFLPEIAVAAETAAAPGLAVMRFAAPEPRRRIGLVRRTRGGEGGWFDELAALFARAGRAAVAGAGHARGASPPCGAADGAARGNALEGGKDLGDSHA
;
A
#
# COMPACT_ATOMS: atom_id res chain seq x y z
N THR A 1 3.69 19.34 0.44
CA THR A 1 4.77 18.34 0.51
C THR A 1 4.49 17.29 -0.53
N ASP A 2 5.45 16.99 -1.40
CA ASP A 2 5.32 15.94 -2.42
C ASP A 2 5.77 14.60 -1.80
N LEU A 3 4.83 13.68 -1.61
CA LEU A 3 5.08 12.34 -1.07
C LEU A 3 5.22 11.33 -2.22
N GLY A 4 6.18 11.59 -3.10
CA GLY A 4 6.57 10.64 -4.14
C GLY A 4 7.48 9.54 -3.59
N ALA A 5 7.31 8.31 -4.07
CA ALA A 5 8.21 7.19 -3.78
C ALA A 5 8.68 6.53 -5.08
N ALA A 6 9.97 6.18 -5.16
CA ALA A 6 10.54 5.52 -6.32
C ALA A 6 10.29 3.99 -6.36
N SER A 7 9.73 3.42 -5.30
CA SER A 7 9.43 1.98 -5.19
C SER A 7 8.10 1.73 -4.49
N LEU A 8 7.47 0.61 -4.84
CA LEU A 8 6.22 0.17 -4.22
C LEU A 8 6.40 -0.09 -2.72
N SER A 9 7.49 -0.73 -2.31
CA SER A 9 7.70 -1.07 -0.90
C SER A 9 7.89 0.17 -0.02
N THR A 10 8.53 1.22 -0.53
CA THR A 10 8.58 2.51 0.19
C THR A 10 7.20 3.13 0.28
N LEU A 11 6.43 3.12 -0.82
CA LEU A 11 5.07 3.65 -0.85
C LEU A 11 4.12 2.91 0.12
N ALA A 12 4.25 1.58 0.20
CA ALA A 12 3.48 0.72 1.10
C ALA A 12 3.77 1.03 2.57
N ARG A 13 5.05 1.22 2.94
CA ARG A 13 5.42 1.64 4.30
C ARG A 13 4.88 3.01 4.65
N LEU A 14 4.95 3.99 3.75
CA LEU A 14 4.38 5.32 3.99
C LEU A 14 2.87 5.24 4.27
N ALA A 15 2.14 4.43 3.51
CA ALA A 15 0.71 4.20 3.77
C ALA A 15 0.47 3.49 5.12
N ALA A 16 1.28 2.48 5.45
CA ALA A 16 1.19 1.77 6.74
C ALA A 16 1.44 2.69 7.95
N GLU A 17 2.31 3.69 7.81
CA GLU A 17 2.61 4.70 8.84
C GLU A 17 1.62 5.89 8.84
N GLY A 18 0.55 5.84 8.02
CA GLY A 18 -0.49 6.86 8.04
C GLY A 18 -0.23 8.09 7.18
N PHE A 19 0.75 8.07 6.27
CA PHE A 19 1.00 9.17 5.31
C PHE A 19 0.04 9.19 4.11
N GLY A 20 -1.10 8.49 4.19
CA GLY A 20 -2.16 8.49 3.20
C GLY A 20 -2.56 7.10 2.70
N LEU A 21 -3.21 7.07 1.54
CA LEU A 21 -3.66 5.85 0.88
C LEU A 21 -2.97 5.67 -0.47
N THR A 22 -2.83 4.43 -0.91
CA THR A 22 -2.25 4.09 -2.21
C THR A 22 -2.95 2.89 -2.84
N PHE A 23 -2.72 2.68 -4.13
CA PHE A 23 -3.17 1.47 -4.83
C PHE A 23 -2.10 0.39 -4.75
N LEU A 24 -2.52 -0.81 -4.35
CA LEU A 24 -1.66 -1.98 -4.25
C LEU A 24 -2.04 -2.98 -5.36
N PRO A 25 -1.15 -3.30 -6.30
CA PRO A 25 -1.39 -4.37 -7.26
C PRO A 25 -1.59 -5.70 -6.53
N GLU A 26 -2.52 -6.53 -7.00
CA GLU A 26 -2.91 -7.78 -6.36
C GLU A 26 -1.71 -8.71 -6.13
N ILE A 27 -0.80 -8.78 -7.12
CA ILE A 27 0.42 -9.59 -7.04
C ILE A 27 1.36 -9.19 -5.90
N ALA A 28 1.26 -7.96 -5.39
CA ALA A 28 2.11 -7.43 -4.33
C ALA A 28 1.49 -7.56 -2.93
N VAL A 29 0.20 -7.90 -2.83
CA VAL A 29 -0.53 -7.91 -1.54
C VAL A 29 0.21 -8.74 -0.50
N ALA A 30 0.49 -10.01 -0.79
CA ALA A 30 1.12 -10.91 0.17
C ALA A 30 2.51 -10.44 0.62
N ALA A 31 3.31 -9.89 -0.30
CA ALA A 31 4.66 -9.45 0.00
C ALA A 31 4.65 -8.16 0.85
N GLU A 32 3.85 -7.17 0.46
CA GLU A 32 3.85 -5.86 1.12
C GLU A 32 3.11 -5.88 2.45
N THR A 33 2.05 -6.68 2.62
CA THR A 33 1.40 -6.85 3.94
C THR A 33 2.29 -7.64 4.90
N ALA A 34 3.09 -8.57 4.42
CA ALA A 34 4.08 -9.27 5.25
C ALA A 34 5.23 -8.34 5.66
N ALA A 35 5.67 -7.45 4.77
CA ALA A 35 6.75 -6.51 5.02
C ALA A 35 6.34 -5.28 5.85
N ALA A 36 5.05 -4.91 5.83
CA ALA A 36 4.49 -3.80 6.57
C ALA A 36 3.24 -4.25 7.35
N PRO A 37 3.39 -4.77 8.59
CA PRO A 37 2.27 -5.29 9.38
C PRO A 37 1.16 -4.27 9.70
N GLY A 38 1.46 -2.97 9.64
CA GLY A 38 0.47 -1.90 9.79
C GLY A 38 -0.33 -1.60 8.51
N LEU A 39 -0.01 -2.24 7.39
CA LEU A 39 -0.69 -2.01 6.11
C LEU A 39 -2.01 -2.78 6.05
N ALA A 40 -3.11 -2.05 6.17
CA ALA A 40 -4.44 -2.57 5.88
C ALA A 40 -4.76 -2.47 4.38
N VAL A 41 -5.45 -3.48 3.83
CA VAL A 41 -5.84 -3.53 2.41
C VAL A 41 -7.36 -3.67 2.29
N MET A 42 -7.95 -2.93 1.35
CA MET A 42 -9.35 -3.02 0.98
C MET A 42 -9.47 -3.23 -0.53
N ARG A 43 -10.41 -4.10 -0.94
CA ARG A 43 -10.68 -4.36 -2.36
C ARG A 43 -11.71 -3.38 -2.91
N PHE A 44 -11.56 -3.00 -4.17
CA PHE A 44 -12.54 -2.18 -4.88
C PHE A 44 -13.81 -2.96 -5.16
N ALA A 45 -14.96 -2.27 -5.15
CA ALA A 45 -16.17 -2.80 -5.77
C ALA A 45 -15.98 -2.87 -7.30
N ALA A 46 -16.73 -3.76 -7.95
CA ALA A 46 -16.73 -3.80 -9.40
C ALA A 46 -17.28 -2.48 -9.99
N PRO A 47 -16.69 -1.93 -11.06
CA PRO A 47 -15.52 -2.44 -11.78
C PRO A 47 -14.18 -2.06 -11.12
N GLU A 48 -13.28 -3.04 -10.99
CA GLU A 48 -11.97 -2.83 -10.37
C GLU A 48 -10.98 -2.15 -11.35
N PRO A 49 -10.07 -1.29 -10.84
CA PRO A 49 -8.93 -0.80 -11.62
C PRO A 49 -8.06 -1.96 -12.12
N ARG A 50 -7.59 -1.90 -13.36
CA ARG A 50 -6.70 -2.93 -13.92
C ARG A 50 -5.61 -2.33 -14.79
N ARG A 51 -4.50 -3.05 -14.90
CA ARG A 51 -3.42 -2.76 -15.86
C ARG A 51 -3.11 -3.99 -16.71
N ARG A 52 -2.67 -3.77 -17.94
CA ARG A 52 -2.19 -4.84 -18.82
C ARG A 52 -0.68 -4.86 -18.81
N ILE A 53 -0.10 -6.01 -18.44
CA ILE A 53 1.35 -6.24 -18.51
C ILE A 53 1.65 -6.96 -19.82
N GLY A 54 2.62 -6.44 -20.58
CA GLY A 54 3.07 -7.01 -21.84
C GLY A 54 4.52 -7.46 -21.77
N LEU A 55 4.86 -8.52 -22.52
CA LEU A 55 6.23 -8.94 -22.75
C LEU A 55 6.71 -8.33 -24.08
N VAL A 56 7.83 -7.61 -24.04
CA VAL A 56 8.38 -6.91 -25.21
C VAL A 56 9.78 -7.43 -25.50
N ARG A 57 10.09 -7.67 -26.77
CA ARG A 57 11.44 -8.01 -27.24
C ARG A 57 11.82 -7.12 -28.42
N ARG A 58 13.14 -6.97 -28.63
CA ARG A 58 13.68 -6.44 -29.88
C ARG A 58 13.62 -7.51 -30.96
N THR A 59 13.19 -7.14 -32.16
CA THR A 59 13.19 -8.03 -33.33
C THR A 59 14.59 -8.53 -33.63
N ARG A 60 14.76 -9.85 -33.75
CA ARG A 60 16.02 -10.51 -34.14
C ARG A 60 15.71 -11.58 -35.18
N GLY A 61 16.59 -11.72 -36.18
CA GLY A 61 16.49 -12.79 -37.18
C GLY A 61 16.78 -14.16 -36.55
N GLY A 62 16.05 -15.18 -37.00
CA GLY A 62 16.08 -16.53 -36.43
C GLY A 62 15.05 -16.69 -35.32
N GLU A 63 13.84 -17.10 -35.69
CA GLU A 63 12.76 -17.36 -34.72
C GLU A 63 12.73 -18.84 -34.36
N GLY A 64 13.12 -19.16 -33.13
CA GLY A 64 12.59 -20.33 -32.45
C GLY A 64 11.38 -19.89 -31.61
N GLY A 65 10.28 -20.62 -31.65
CA GLY A 65 9.01 -20.31 -30.95
C GLY A 65 9.09 -20.16 -29.42
N TRP A 66 10.29 -20.19 -28.83
CA TRP A 66 10.54 -20.05 -27.39
C TRP A 66 9.96 -18.76 -26.80
N PHE A 67 9.85 -17.67 -27.58
CA PHE A 67 9.31 -16.41 -27.07
C PHE A 67 7.81 -16.53 -26.79
N ASP A 68 7.07 -17.28 -27.61
CA ASP A 68 5.66 -17.55 -27.39
C ASP A 68 5.47 -18.49 -26.19
N GLU A 69 6.36 -19.48 -26.03
CA GLU A 69 6.40 -20.34 -24.84
C GLU A 69 6.64 -19.52 -23.56
N LEU A 70 7.57 -18.57 -23.61
CA LEU A 70 7.86 -17.67 -22.50
C LEU A 70 6.68 -16.75 -22.19
N ALA A 71 6.02 -16.19 -23.21
CA ALA A 71 4.82 -15.40 -23.04
C ALA A 71 3.69 -16.20 -22.38
N ALA A 72 3.49 -17.45 -22.82
CA ALA A 72 2.52 -18.37 -22.22
C ALA A 72 2.86 -18.70 -20.77
N LEU A 73 4.14 -18.92 -20.45
CA LEU A 73 4.62 -19.15 -19.09
C LEU A 73 4.34 -17.95 -18.18
N PHE A 74 4.71 -16.74 -18.60
CA PHE A 74 4.45 -15.52 -17.82
C PHE A 74 2.95 -15.27 -17.62
N ALA A 75 2.13 -15.48 -18.65
CA ALA A 75 0.69 -15.31 -18.54
C ALA A 75 0.08 -16.31 -17.54
N ARG A 76 0.55 -17.56 -17.54
CA ARG A 76 0.12 -18.58 -16.56
C ARG A 76 0.56 -18.20 -15.14
N ALA A 77 1.83 -17.82 -14.95
CA ALA A 77 2.35 -17.40 -13.66
C ALA A 77 1.62 -16.17 -13.11
N GLY A 78 1.36 -15.15 -13.95
CA GLY A 78 0.63 -13.96 -13.57
C GLY A 78 -0.81 -14.25 -13.12
N ARG A 79 -1.54 -15.11 -13.85
CA ARG A 79 -2.88 -15.54 -13.44
C ARG A 79 -2.86 -16.28 -12.10
N ALA A 80 -1.89 -17.17 -11.89
CA ALA A 80 -1.74 -17.89 -10.63
C ALA A 80 -1.44 -16.93 -9.46
N ALA A 81 -0.57 -15.95 -9.66
CA ALA A 81 -0.22 -14.96 -8.65
C ALA A 81 -1.42 -14.08 -8.25
N VAL A 82 -2.23 -13.64 -9.22
CA VAL A 82 -3.45 -12.86 -8.95
C VAL A 82 -4.53 -13.70 -8.28
N ALA A 83 -4.68 -14.98 -8.67
CA ALA A 83 -5.61 -15.90 -8.00
C ALA A 83 -5.22 -16.13 -6.52
N GLY A 84 -3.92 -16.22 -6.22
CA GLY A 84 -3.40 -16.32 -4.85
C GLY A 84 -3.76 -15.12 -3.99
N ALA A 85 -3.69 -13.91 -4.54
CA ALA A 85 -4.00 -12.66 -3.82
C ALA A 85 -5.45 -12.58 -3.31
N GLY A 86 -6.40 -13.20 -4.02
CA GLY A 86 -7.81 -13.28 -3.58
C GLY A 86 -8.03 -14.08 -2.29
N HIS A 87 -7.02 -14.81 -1.81
CA HIS A 87 -7.06 -15.61 -0.58
C HIS A 87 -6.48 -14.87 0.64
N ALA A 88 -5.83 -13.72 0.48
CA ALA A 88 -5.39 -12.84 1.57
C ALA A 88 -6.58 -12.05 2.18
N ARG A 89 -7.68 -12.76 2.44
CA ARG A 89 -9.02 -12.23 2.77
C ARG A 89 -9.29 -12.15 4.28
N GLY A 90 -8.27 -12.28 5.12
CA GLY A 90 -8.44 -12.39 6.57
C GLY A 90 -7.88 -11.19 7.31
N ALA A 91 -8.77 -10.51 8.05
CA ALA A 91 -8.53 -9.41 8.97
C ALA A 91 -8.44 -8.01 8.35
N SER A 92 -9.61 -7.42 8.06
CA SER A 92 -9.76 -6.02 8.43
C SER A 92 -9.65 -5.95 9.96
N PRO A 93 -8.67 -5.25 10.55
CA PRO A 93 -8.84 -4.79 11.92
C PRO A 93 -10.11 -3.94 11.96
N PRO A 94 -10.85 -3.90 13.09
CA PRO A 94 -11.93 -2.94 13.21
C PRO A 94 -11.33 -1.57 12.91
N CYS A 95 -11.94 -0.85 11.98
CA CYS A 95 -11.70 0.58 11.82
C CYS A 95 -12.17 1.23 13.13
N GLY A 96 -11.31 1.18 14.14
CA GLY A 96 -11.48 1.89 15.39
C GLY A 96 -11.37 3.35 15.04
N ALA A 97 -12.41 4.10 15.40
CA ALA A 97 -12.41 5.54 15.36
C ALA A 97 -11.03 6.06 15.77
N ALA A 98 -10.42 6.89 14.92
CA ALA A 98 -9.35 7.75 15.37
C ALA A 98 -9.98 8.68 16.43
N ASP A 99 -9.94 8.24 17.69
CA ASP A 99 -10.38 9.03 18.83
C ASP A 99 -9.18 9.33 19.71
N GLY A 100 -8.85 10.63 19.75
CA GLY A 100 -8.25 11.32 20.89
C GLY A 100 -6.76 11.12 21.16
N ALA A 101 -5.94 12.12 20.81
CA ALA A 101 -5.32 12.96 21.84
C ALA A 101 -4.57 14.12 21.20
N ALA A 102 -5.17 15.31 21.34
CA ALA A 102 -4.51 16.58 21.16
C ALA A 102 -3.17 16.62 21.90
N ARG A 103 -2.07 16.78 21.16
CA ARG A 103 -0.83 17.33 21.72
C ARG A 103 -0.93 18.85 21.77
N GLY A 104 -1.83 19.33 22.63
CA GLY A 104 -1.83 20.71 23.08
C GLY A 104 -0.96 20.82 24.33
N ASN A 105 0.33 21.15 24.17
CA ASN A 105 1.10 21.67 25.29
C ASN A 105 0.85 23.17 25.38
N ALA A 106 -0.25 23.53 26.05
CA ALA A 106 -0.43 24.88 26.57
C ALA A 106 0.43 24.98 27.84
N LEU A 107 1.63 25.54 27.68
CA LEU A 107 2.34 26.17 28.79
C LEU A 107 1.59 27.46 29.09
N GLU A 108 0.55 27.36 29.92
CA GLU A 108 -0.16 28.50 30.46
C GLU A 108 0.76 29.23 31.44
N GLY A 109 1.06 30.49 31.13
CA GLY A 109 1.81 31.38 31.98
C GLY A 109 1.08 31.62 33.30
N GLY A 110 1.79 31.35 34.40
CA GLY A 110 1.39 31.82 35.73
C GLY A 110 1.34 33.34 35.76
N LYS A 111 0.12 33.86 35.89
CA LYS A 111 -0.18 35.26 36.14
C LYS A 111 0.14 35.59 37.60
N ASP A 112 1.10 36.49 37.77
CA ASP A 112 1.37 37.24 39.00
C ASP A 112 0.22 38.22 39.35
N LEU A 113 0.20 38.59 40.65
CA LEU A 113 -0.66 39.52 41.40
C LEU A 113 -2.05 38.96 41.79
N GLY A 114 -2.46 38.94 43.06
CA GLY A 114 -1.94 39.58 44.28
C GLY A 114 -3.11 39.80 45.25
N ASP A 115 -2.78 39.84 46.55
CA ASP A 115 -3.55 40.29 47.72
C ASP A 115 -4.69 39.44 48.32
N SER A 116 -4.45 38.91 49.52
CA SER A 116 -5.05 39.41 50.77
C SER A 116 -4.67 38.51 51.96
N HIS A 117 -3.91 39.04 52.93
CA HIS A 117 -4.18 38.95 54.38
C HIS A 117 -2.95 39.38 55.22
N ALA A 118 -3.25 40.26 56.19
CA ALA A 118 -2.48 40.69 57.37
C ALA A 118 -1.46 41.82 57.20
#